data_AF-A0A1C6V519-F1
#
_entry.id   AF-A0A1C6V519-F1
#
_cell.length_a   1.000
_cell.length_b   1.000
_cell.length_c   1.000
_cell.angle_alpha   90.00
_cell.angle_beta   90.00
_cell.angle_gamma   90.00
#
_symmetry.space_group_name_H-M   'P 1'
#
loop_
_entity.id
_entity.type
_entity.pdbx_description
1 polymer ?
#
loop_
_entity_poly.entity_id
_entity_poly.type
_entity_poly.pdbx_seq_one_letter_code
_entity_poly.pdbx_strand_id
1 'polypeptide(L)'
;MASIEEVKAALAQAAEQGNATVMQIRAAVEATDQTLARMRAVATGTGHPAIAEAIARAEQSRQRLVEAMSLIQGSSEAARNYMNVLG
;
A
#
# COMPACT_ATOMS: atom_id res chain seq x y z
N MET A 1 -8.29 7.64 32.16
CA MET A 1 -8.20 8.45 30.93
C MET A 1 -6.72 8.56 30.59
N ALA A 2 -6.32 8.30 29.35
CA ALA A 2 -4.94 8.50 28.92
C ALA A 2 -4.59 9.99 28.98
N SER A 3 -3.38 10.31 29.40
CA SER A 3 -2.82 11.65 29.33
C SER A 3 -2.60 12.08 27.87
N ILE A 4 -2.54 13.38 27.63
CA ILE A 4 -2.27 13.94 26.28
C ILE A 4 -0.95 13.38 25.72
N GLU A 5 0.07 13.24 26.56
CA GLU A 5 1.36 12.67 26.17
C GLU A 5 1.27 11.21 25.75
N GLU A 6 0.48 10.39 26.45
CA GLU A 6 0.22 8.99 26.05
C GLU A 6 -0.53 8.92 24.71
N VAL A 7 -1.48 9.83 24.47
CA VAL A 7 -2.20 9.91 23.19
C VAL A 7 -1.26 10.30 22.05
N LYS A 8 -0.40 11.30 22.24
CA LYS A 8 0.60 11.71 21.24
C LYS A 8 1.59 10.58 20.94
N ALA A 9 2.09 9.89 21.97
CA ALA A 9 2.99 8.76 21.79
C ALA A 9 2.36 7.63 20.97
N ALA A 10 1.10 7.28 21.25
CA ALA A 10 0.37 6.26 20.50
C ALA A 10 0.14 6.66 19.04
N LEU A 11 -0.20 7.93 18.78
CA LEU A 11 -0.39 8.45 17.41
C LEU A 11 0.93 8.49 16.62
N ALA A 12 2.03 8.88 17.26
CA ALA A 12 3.36 8.86 16.65
C ALA A 12 3.76 7.43 16.29
N GLN A 13 3.51 6.47 17.18
CA GLN A 13 3.77 5.06 16.91
C GLN A 13 2.90 4.53 15.76
N ALA A 14 1.61 4.89 15.70
CA ALA A 14 0.72 4.50 14.62
C ALA A 14 1.19 5.08 13.27
N ALA A 15 1.63 6.33 13.24
CA ALA A 15 2.18 6.96 12.03
C ALA A 15 3.47 6.26 11.55
N GLU A 16 4.34 5.83 12.48
CA GLU A 16 5.55 5.09 12.12
C GLU A 16 5.24 3.68 11.58
N GLN A 17 4.26 3.00 12.18
CA GLN A 17 3.75 1.73 11.63
C GLN A 17 3.15 1.91 10.23
N GLY A 18 2.46 3.04 9.99
CA GLY A 18 1.98 3.44 8.66
C GLY A 18 3.11 3.56 7.64
N ASN A 19 4.20 4.24 7.99
CA ASN A 19 5.40 4.35 7.14
C ASN A 19 5.99 2.98 6.78
N ALA A 20 6.15 2.10 7.78
CA ALA A 20 6.65 0.75 7.56
C ALA A 20 5.74 -0.05 6.61
N THR A 21 4.42 0.09 6.77
CA THR A 21 3.44 -0.57 5.91
C THR A 21 3.51 -0.05 4.47
N VAL A 22 3.68 1.27 4.28
CA VAL A 22 3.89 1.88 2.95
C VAL A 22 5.11 1.30 2.25
N MET A 23 6.21 1.08 2.98
CA MET A 23 7.42 0.46 2.41
C MET A 23 7.19 -0.99 1.98
N GLN A 24 6.44 -1.76 2.77
CA GLN A 24 6.05 -3.12 2.40
C GLN A 24 5.14 -3.15 1.17
N ILE A 25 4.18 -2.22 1.08
CA ILE A 25 3.29 -2.10 -0.09
C ILE A 25 4.09 -1.73 -1.34
N ARG A 26 5.07 -0.82 -1.25
CA ARG A 26 5.97 -0.51 -2.38
C ARG A 26 6.70 -1.75 -2.89
N ALA A 27 7.26 -2.55 -1.99
CA ALA A 27 7.91 -3.81 -2.37
C ALA A 27 6.92 -4.79 -3.02
N ALA A 28 5.69 -4.86 -2.52
CA ALA A 28 4.63 -5.69 -3.13
C ALA A 28 4.23 -5.21 -4.53
N VAL A 29 4.15 -3.89 -4.76
CA VAL A 29 3.91 -3.31 -6.09
C VAL A 29 5.03 -3.71 -7.05
N GLU A 30 6.29 -3.57 -6.64
CA GLU A 30 7.43 -3.94 -7.48
C GLU A 30 7.44 -5.44 -7.83
N ALA A 31 7.18 -6.31 -6.85
CA ALA A 31 7.04 -7.75 -7.08
C ALA A 31 5.86 -8.07 -8.03
N THR A 32 4.78 -7.31 -7.95
CA THR A 32 3.61 -7.45 -8.84
C THR A 32 3.96 -7.01 -10.27
N ASP A 33 4.72 -5.92 -10.42
CA ASP A 33 5.21 -5.44 -11.73
C ASP A 33 6.14 -6.47 -12.39
N GLN A 34 7.05 -7.09 -11.62
CA GLN A 34 7.88 -8.18 -12.13
C GLN A 34 7.06 -9.40 -12.55
N THR A 35 6.00 -9.73 -11.80
CA THR A 35 5.09 -10.83 -12.13
C THR A 35 4.32 -10.56 -13.42
N LEU A 36 3.79 -9.34 -13.58
CA LEU A 36 3.11 -8.89 -14.80
C LEU A 36 4.02 -8.97 -16.02
N ALA A 37 5.28 -8.54 -15.89
CA ALA A 37 6.26 -8.63 -16.98
C ALA A 37 6.45 -10.09 -17.44
N ARG A 38 6.58 -11.03 -16.49
CA ARG A 38 6.72 -12.46 -16.80
C ARG A 38 5.46 -13.03 -17.45
N MET A 39 4.28 -12.71 -16.93
CA MET A 39 3.01 -13.18 -17.50
C MET A 39 2.81 -12.67 -18.93
N ARG A 40 3.11 -11.38 -19.19
CA ARG A 40 3.01 -10.80 -20.53
C ARG A 40 3.98 -11.46 -21.51
N ALA A 41 5.22 -11.75 -21.10
CA ALA A 41 6.19 -12.45 -21.92
C ALA A 41 5.71 -13.85 -22.35
N VAL A 42 5.06 -14.59 -21.44
CA VAL A 42 4.46 -15.90 -21.74
C VAL A 42 3.20 -15.76 -22.61
N ALA A 43 2.42 -14.70 -22.42
CA ALA A 43 1.20 -14.45 -23.19
C ALA A 43 1.48 -14.18 -24.67
N THR A 44 2.60 -13.53 -25.00
CA THR A 44 3.02 -13.20 -26.38
C THR A 44 3.19 -14.42 -27.29
N GLY A 45 3.27 -15.64 -26.75
CA GLY A 45 3.36 -16.88 -27.55
C GLY A 45 2.13 -17.78 -27.53
N THR A 46 1.15 -17.51 -26.67
CA THR A 46 0.06 -18.48 -26.40
C THR A 46 -1.32 -18.01 -26.82
N GLY A 47 -1.60 -16.70 -26.77
CA GLY A 47 -2.95 -16.16 -27.04
C GLY A 47 -4.05 -16.73 -26.13
N HIS A 48 -3.70 -17.38 -25.02
CA HIS A 48 -4.65 -18.16 -24.22
C HIS A 48 -5.45 -17.25 -23.27
N PRO A 49 -6.80 -17.34 -23.22
CA PRO A 49 -7.62 -16.42 -22.43
C PRO A 49 -7.35 -16.46 -20.92
N ALA A 50 -6.99 -17.63 -20.37
CA ALA A 50 -6.66 -17.76 -18.94
C ALA A 50 -5.45 -16.90 -18.51
N ILE A 51 -4.45 -16.68 -19.39
CA ILE A 51 -3.32 -15.82 -19.05
C ILE A 51 -3.72 -14.34 -19.09
N ALA A 52 -4.66 -13.97 -19.97
CA ALA A 52 -5.22 -12.63 -20.00
C ALA A 52 -6.00 -12.32 -18.72
N GLU A 53 -6.77 -13.29 -18.20
CA GLU A 53 -7.45 -13.13 -16.90
C GLU A 53 -6.45 -12.98 -15.74
N ALA A 54 -5.39 -13.79 -15.72
CA ALA A 54 -4.35 -13.69 -14.71
C ALA A 54 -3.65 -12.31 -14.73
N ILE A 55 -3.34 -11.80 -15.92
CA ILE A 55 -2.77 -10.45 -16.11
C ILE A 55 -3.74 -9.39 -15.57
N ALA A 56 -5.02 -9.44 -15.95
CA ALA A 56 -6.02 -8.47 -15.50
C ALA A 56 -6.17 -8.47 -13.97
N ARG A 57 -6.14 -9.64 -13.32
CA ARG A 57 -6.17 -9.74 -11.85
C ARG A 57 -4.92 -9.15 -11.20
N ALA A 58 -3.74 -9.37 -11.78
CA ALA A 58 -2.49 -8.80 -11.27
C ALA A 58 -2.44 -7.27 -11.46
N GLU A 59 -2.96 -6.74 -12.57
CA GLU A 59 -3.12 -5.29 -12.78
C GLU A 59 -4.07 -4.66 -11.76
N GLN A 60 -5.21 -5.32 -11.48
CA GLN A 60 -6.13 -4.88 -10.44
C GLN A 60 -5.48 -4.90 -9.05
N SER A 61 -4.71 -5.93 -8.74
CA SER A 61 -3.98 -6.03 -7.46
C SER A 61 -3.01 -4.87 -7.30
N ARG A 62 -2.21 -4.58 -8.34
CA ARG A 62 -1.30 -3.44 -8.37
C ARG A 62 -2.02 -2.12 -8.09
N GLN A 63 -3.14 -1.88 -8.77
CA GLN A 63 -3.93 -0.67 -8.58
C GLN A 63 -4.40 -0.52 -7.12
N ARG A 64 -4.93 -1.59 -6.53
CA ARG A 64 -5.38 -1.60 -5.14
C ARG A 64 -4.24 -1.37 -4.14
N LEU A 65 -3.04 -1.88 -4.42
CA LEU A 65 -1.86 -1.63 -3.59
C LEU A 65 -1.48 -0.14 -3.61
N VAL A 66 -1.52 0.50 -4.78
CA VAL A 66 -1.26 1.94 -4.91
C VAL A 66 -2.30 2.76 -4.13
N GLU A 67 -3.58 2.39 -4.24
CA GLU A 67 -4.66 3.02 -3.48
C GLU A 67 -4.47 2.84 -1.95
N ALA A 68 -4.13 1.64 -1.50
CA ALA A 68 -3.85 1.36 -0.10
C ALA A 68 -2.69 2.21 0.44
N MET A 69 -1.64 2.41 -0.36
CA MET A 69 -0.52 3.28 -0.01
C MET A 69 -0.98 4.72 0.26
N SER A 70 -1.81 5.27 -0.63
CA SER A 70 -2.37 6.62 -0.49
C SER A 70 -3.24 6.75 0.76
N LEU A 71 -4.10 5.76 1.04
CA LEU A 71 -4.96 5.75 2.21
C LEU A 71 -4.17 5.70 3.54
N ILE A 72 -3.08 4.93 3.59
CA ILE A 72 -2.22 4.84 4.77
C ILE A 72 -1.42 6.12 4.99
N GLN A 73 -0.97 6.76 3.91
CA GLN A 73 -0.32 8.07 3.99
C GLN A 73 -1.31 9.12 4.53
N GLY A 74 -2.53 9.15 4.00
CA GLY A 74 -3.59 10.05 4.48
C GLY A 74 -3.97 9.81 5.94
N SER A 75 -4.02 8.56 6.41
CA SER A 75 -4.29 8.27 7.82
C SER A 75 -3.14 8.75 8.73
N SER A 76 -1.89 8.61 8.29
CA SER A 76 -0.71 9.09 9.01
C SER A 76 -0.68 10.62 9.09
N GLU A 77 -1.07 11.31 8.02
CA GLU A 77 -1.24 12.76 8.00
C GLU A 77 -2.36 13.21 8.94
N ALA A 78 -3.51 12.53 8.92
CA ALA A 78 -4.62 12.82 9.84
C ALA A 78 -4.21 12.65 11.31
N ALA A 79 -3.45 11.60 11.63
CA ALA A 79 -2.91 11.39 12.97
C ALA A 79 -1.95 12.52 13.40
N ARG A 80 -1.07 12.97 12.50
CA ARG A 80 -0.17 14.11 12.75
C ARG A 80 -0.92 15.42 12.96
N ASN A 81 -1.95 15.68 12.14
CA ASN A 81 -2.80 16.86 12.30
C ASN A 81 -3.50 16.85 13.66
N TYR A 82 -3.99 15.69 14.10
CA TYR A 82 -4.61 15.56 15.41
C TYR A 82 -3.60 15.79 16.55
N MET A 83 -2.36 15.29 16.43
CA MET A 83 -1.30 15.60 17.40
C MET A 83 -1.02 17.10 17.52
N ASN A 84 -1.00 17.83 16.40
CA ASN A 84 -0.79 19.29 16.41
C ASN A 84 -1.95 20.05 17.09
N VAL A 85 -3.18 19.53 16.99
CA VAL A 85 -4.36 20.11 17.67
C VAL A 85 -4.31 19.90 19.18
N LEU A 86 -3.70 18.80 19.65
CA LEU A 86 -3.56 18.50 21.08
C LEU A 86 -2.56 19.39 21.82
N GLY A 87 -1.81 20.25 21.10
CA GLY A 87 -0.77 21.13 21.66
C GLY A 87 0.48 20.37 22.00
#